data_AF-A0A820LMI0-F1
#
_entry.id   AF-A0A820LMI0-F1
#
_cell.length_a   1.000
_cell.length_b   1.000
_cell.length_c   1.000
_cell.angle_alpha   90.00
_cell.angle_beta   90.00
_cell.angle_gamma   90.00
#
_symmetry.space_group_name_H-M   'P 1'
#
loop_
_entity.id
_entity.type
_entity.pdbx_description
1 polymer ?
#
loop_
_entity_poly.entity_id
_entity_poly.type
_entity_poly.pdbx_seq_one_letter_code
_entity_poly.pdbx_strand_id
1 'polypeptide(L)' 'MKITTKVSMNISIELIEYCNRGILIYEGKSYKKKCLCPPNYFGDQCQWQSQHV' A
#
# COMPACT_ATOMS: atom_id res chain seq x y z
N MET A 1 14.89 0.68 -18.39
CA MET A 1 15.94 0.46 -17.38
C MET A 1 15.31 0.70 -16.01
N LYS A 2 14.86 -0.36 -15.31
CA LYS A 2 14.34 -0.24 -13.93
C LYS A 2 15.56 -0.19 -13.01
N ILE A 3 15.83 0.97 -12.42
CA ILE A 3 16.88 1.12 -11.41
C ILE A 3 16.25 0.68 -10.08
N THR A 4 16.46 -0.57 -9.69
CA THR A 4 16.12 -1.07 -8.35
C THR A 4 17.41 -1.12 -7.54
N THR A 5 17.66 -0.04 -6.78
CA THR A 5 18.70 -0.02 -5.76
C THR A 5 18.37 -1.05 -4.68
N LYS A 6 19.15 -2.14 -4.59
CA LYS A 6 19.13 -3.08 -3.46
C LYS A 6 19.64 -2.34 -2.21
N VAL A 7 18.72 -1.69 -1.50
CA VAL A 7 18.96 -1.24 -0.14
C VAL A 7 18.78 -2.45 0.76
N SER A 8 19.86 -2.95 1.34
CA SER A 8 19.87 -4.03 2.33
C SER A 8 19.35 -3.51 3.68
N MET A 9 18.07 -3.13 3.73
CA MET A 9 17.34 -3.06 4.98
C MET A 9 16.55 -4.36 5.09
N ASN A 10 16.49 -4.97 6.28
CA ASN A 10 15.49 -5.99 6.63
C ASN A 10 14.08 -5.35 6.67
N ILE A 11 13.73 -4.55 5.66
CA ILE A 11 12.37 -4.15 5.39
C ILE A 11 11.73 -5.40 4.81
N SER A 12 10.93 -6.07 5.62
CA SER A 12 10.12 -7.19 5.17
C SER A 12 9.42 -6.78 3.88
N ILE A 13 9.67 -7.53 2.81
CA ILE A 13 9.13 -7.30 1.46
C ILE A 13 7.60 -7.08 1.49
N GLU A 14 6.92 -7.58 2.52
CA GLU A 14 5.52 -7.28 2.86
C GLU A 14 5.15 -5.78 2.87
N LEU A 15 6.05 -4.88 3.24
CA LEU A 15 5.75 -3.44 3.27
C LEU A 15 5.69 -2.81 1.88
N ILE A 16 6.34 -3.42 0.88
CA ILE A 16 6.47 -2.83 -0.46
C ILE A 16 5.17 -2.98 -1.27
N GLU A 17 4.28 -3.91 -0.89
CA GLU A 17 3.06 -4.22 -1.66
C GLU A 17 1.77 -4.34 -0.83
N TYR A 18 1.77 -4.01 0.47
CA TYR A 18 0.55 -4.15 1.29
C TYR A 18 -0.62 -3.31 0.77
N CYS A 19 -0.35 -2.14 0.20
CA CYS A 19 -1.36 -1.32 -0.47
C CYS A 19 -1.06 -1.30 -1.97
N ASN A 20 -1.91 -1.92 -2.78
CA ASN A 20 -1.66 -2.09 -4.23
C ASN A 20 -1.44 -0.75 -4.95
N ARG A 21 -2.29 0.23 -4.63
CA ARG A 21 -2.31 1.55 -5.28
C ARG A 21 -2.47 2.69 -4.27
N GLY A 22 -2.35 2.36 -2.98
CA GLY A 22 -2.59 3.28 -1.87
C GLY A 22 -1.33 3.52 -1.05
N ILE A 23 -1.49 4.32 0.00
CA ILE A 23 -0.41 4.62 0.94
C ILE A 23 -0.67 3.82 2.23
N LEU A 24 0.30 3.02 2.65
CA LEU A 24 0.24 2.33 3.94
C LEU A 24 0.42 3.34 5.08
N ILE A 25 -0.52 3.34 6.00
CA ILE A 25 -0.46 4.07 7.26
C ILE A 25 -0.68 3.11 8.43
N TYR A 26 -0.22 3.51 9.61
CA TYR A 26 -0.47 2.81 10.86
C TYR A 26 -1.45 3.62 11.70
N GLU A 27 -2.59 3.03 12.03
CA GLU A 27 -3.67 3.69 12.77
C GLU A 27 -3.75 3.19 14.22
N GLY A 28 -3.86 4.14 15.15
CA GLY A 28 -4.09 3.89 16.57
C GLY A 28 -2.87 3.37 17.35
N LYS A 29 -3.08 3.10 18.64
CA LYS A 29 -2.03 2.64 19.58
C LYS A 29 -1.51 1.24 19.27
N SER A 30 -2.32 0.42 18.59
CA SER A 30 -1.97 -0.96 18.22
C SER A 30 -1.22 -1.07 16.90
N TYR A 31 -0.86 0.06 16.26
CA TYR A 31 -0.20 0.08 14.95
C TYR A 31 -0.90 -0.81 13.92
N LYS A 32 -2.21 -0.63 13.76
CA LYS A 32 -2.97 -1.40 12.77
C LYS A 32 -2.62 -0.88 11.38
N LYS A 33 -2.19 -1.77 10.48
CA LYS A 33 -1.96 -1.45 9.06
C LYS A 33 -3.30 -1.05 8.42
N LYS A 34 -3.30 0.07 7.70
CA LYS A 34 -4.45 0.58 6.95
C LYS A 34 -3.96 1.24 5.67
N CYS A 35 -4.70 1.06 4.57
CA CYS A 35 -4.38 1.71 3.31
C CYS A 35 -5.26 2.95 3.11
N LEU A 36 -4.62 4.07 2.77
CA LEU A 36 -5.31 5.23 2.21
C LEU A 36 -5.39 5.06 0.69
N CYS A 37 -6.61 4.89 0.18
CA CYS A 37 -6.83 4.68 -1.25
C CYS A 37 -7.01 5.99 -2.01
N PRO A 38 -6.45 6.10 -3.23
CA PRO A 38 -6.73 7.22 -4.12
C PRO A 38 -8.19 7.21 -4.59
N PRO A 39 -8.68 8.32 -5.18
CA PRO A 39 -10.00 8.36 -5.79
C PRO A 39 -10.23 7.20 -6.76
N ASN A 40 -11.45 6.66 -6.77
CA ASN A 40 -11.86 5.51 -7.57
C ASN A 40 -11.23 4.16 -7.20
N TYR A 41 -10.44 4.07 -6.12
CA TYR A 41 -9.98 2.79 -5.58
C TYR A 41 -10.52 2.54 -4.17
N PHE A 42 -10.85 1.28 -3.87
CA PHE A 42 -11.41 0.89 -2.58
C PHE A 42 -11.01 -0.53 -2.18
N GLY A 43 -11.39 -0.91 -0.96
CA GLY A 43 -10.98 -2.16 -0.29
C GLY A 43 -9.80 -1.96 0.66
N ASP A 44 -9.57 -2.95 1.53
CA ASP A 44 -8.56 -2.87 2.59
C ASP A 44 -7.14 -2.60 2.06
N GLN A 45 -6.85 -3.02 0.83
CA GLN A 45 -5.56 -2.85 0.15
C GLN A 45 -5.66 -2.04 -1.15
N CYS A 46 -6.77 -1.32 -1.36
CA CYS A 46 -7.03 -0.56 -2.59
C CYS A 46 -7.00 -1.42 -3.86
N GLN A 47 -7.49 -2.66 -3.77
CA GLN A 47 -7.43 -3.65 -4.86
C GLN A 47 -8.53 -3.48 -5.91
N TRP A 48 -9.62 -2.79 -5.59
CA TRP A 48 -10.77 -2.65 -6.48
C TRP A 48 -10.85 -1.24 -7.04
N GLN A 49 -11.02 -1.13 -8.35
CA GLN A 49 -11.27 0.14 -9.04
C GLN A 49 -12.77 0.27 -9.30
N SER A 50 -13.36 1.38 -8.89
CA SER A 50 -14.74 1.72 -9.25
C SER A 50 -14.75 2.15 -10.71
N GLN A 51 -15.53 1.44 -11.54
CA GLN A 51 -15.70 1.72 -12.97
C GLN A 51 -16.98 2.51 -13.24
N HIS A 52 -17.41 3.39 -12.33
CA HIS A 52 -18.50 4.31 -12.64
C HIS A 52 -18.02 5.31 -13.71
N VAL A 53 -18.31 4.95 -14.97
CA VAL A 53 -18.33 5.83 -16.14
C VAL A 53 -19.71 6.48 -16.27
#